data_AF-A0A1C5L658-F1
#
_entry.id   AF-A0A1C5L658-F1
#
_cell.length_a   1.000
_cell.length_b   1.000
_cell.length_c   1.000
_cell.angle_alpha   90.00
_cell.angle_beta   90.00
_cell.angle_gamma   90.00
#
_symmetry.space_group_name_H-M   'P 1'
#
loop_
_entity.id
_entity.type
_entity.pdbx_description
1 polymer ?
#
loop_
_entity_poly.entity_id
_entity_poly.type
_entity_poly.pdbx_seq_one_letter_code
_entity_poly.pdbx_strand_id
1 'polypeptide(L)'
;MKDKLINAVIKNKEKLSYINISEDNKYNGWVYKFNIILPNNKNMGLDLKDENDLFLLFVLSSSWSKTGPWENTAFFITYLKLNNKDKIELWMNDDFVNDEIESRNINANDIVKMCSGLVPRKKVSFRKDYYSSISIIANNWNDIKESLKISNENNDFSIFINYISQIEGLGSGKNKMRIKIPLILRELRCQEVYDNIPGVLCCVPDERVKLSAKKVGITIPNVTSISSLLKASKIIYENFGDLYDIPLFAYEEIIDDIKA
;
A
#
# COMPACT_ATOMS: atom_id res chain seq x y z
N MET A 1 10.10 18.38 17.62
CA MET A 1 9.53 18.37 16.24
C MET A 1 8.76 17.08 15.98
N LYS A 2 9.32 15.90 16.28
CA LYS A 2 8.65 14.60 16.14
C LYS A 2 7.30 14.52 16.88
N ASP A 3 7.28 14.86 18.17
CA ASP A 3 6.05 14.83 18.97
C ASP A 3 5.00 15.82 18.45
N LYS A 4 5.43 16.98 17.93
CA LYS A 4 4.54 17.94 17.27
C LYS A 4 3.87 17.33 16.03
N LEU A 5 4.61 16.59 15.20
CA LEU A 5 4.06 15.90 14.03
C LEU A 5 3.04 14.85 14.43
N ILE A 6 3.37 14.01 15.42
CA ILE A 6 2.48 12.97 15.95
C ILE A 6 1.18 13.61 16.43
N ASN A 7 1.27 14.64 17.28
CA ASN A 7 0.10 15.33 17.81
C ASN A 7 -0.72 16.01 16.71
N ALA A 8 -0.07 16.61 15.71
CA ALA A 8 -0.75 17.25 14.58
C ALA A 8 -1.49 16.23 13.71
N VAL A 9 -0.92 15.05 13.46
CA VAL A 9 -1.63 13.95 12.78
C VAL A 9 -2.84 13.51 13.58
N ILE A 10 -2.66 13.21 14.87
CA ILE A 10 -3.75 12.73 15.73
C ILE A 10 -4.89 13.75 15.78
N LYS A 11 -4.57 15.04 15.92
CA LYS A 11 -5.54 16.14 15.90
C LYS A 11 -6.33 16.23 14.59
N ASN A 12 -5.70 15.89 13.46
CA ASN A 12 -6.29 16.02 12.13
C ASN A 12 -6.75 14.69 11.52
N LYS A 13 -6.75 13.59 12.27
CA LYS A 13 -7.03 12.24 11.74
C LYS A 13 -8.34 12.16 10.94
N GLU A 14 -9.40 12.84 11.39
CA GLU A 14 -10.71 12.87 10.72
C GLU A 14 -10.71 13.66 9.40
N LYS A 15 -9.75 14.57 9.19
CA LYS A 15 -9.64 15.36 7.96
C LYS A 15 -8.77 14.70 6.90
N LEU A 16 -7.96 13.73 7.29
CA LEU A 16 -6.97 13.08 6.43
C LEU A 16 -7.58 11.80 5.88
N SER A 17 -8.15 11.88 4.67
CA SER A 17 -8.96 10.82 4.03
C SER A 17 -8.25 9.48 3.78
N TYR A 18 -6.96 9.38 4.09
CA TYR A 18 -6.14 8.18 3.92
C TYR A 18 -5.55 7.66 5.24
N ILE A 19 -5.92 8.25 6.37
CA ILE A 19 -5.46 7.86 7.70
C ILE A 19 -6.59 7.19 8.46
N ASN A 20 -6.31 5.99 8.98
CA ASN A 20 -7.22 5.23 9.81
C ASN A 20 -6.64 5.10 11.22
N ILE A 21 -6.86 6.12 12.05
CA ILE A 21 -6.44 6.13 13.45
C ILE A 21 -7.69 6.02 14.32
N SER A 22 -7.77 5.01 15.18
CA SER A 22 -8.88 4.81 16.11
C SER A 22 -8.90 5.84 17.25
N GLU A 23 -9.94 5.79 18.08
CA GLU A 23 -10.12 6.71 19.21
C GLU A 23 -8.99 6.62 20.25
N ASP A 24 -8.42 5.43 20.44
CA ASP A 24 -7.24 5.14 21.27
C ASP A 24 -5.90 5.53 20.61
N ASN A 25 -5.95 6.18 19.46
CA ASN A 25 -4.81 6.59 18.65
C ASN A 25 -3.95 5.44 18.07
N LYS A 26 -4.50 4.22 17.99
CA LYS A 26 -3.88 3.11 17.25
C LYS A 26 -4.09 3.29 15.74
N TYR A 27 -3.06 3.00 14.96
CA TYR A 27 -3.14 3.01 13.50
C TYR A 27 -3.62 1.66 12.98
N ASN A 28 -4.68 1.66 12.18
CA ASN A 28 -5.34 0.44 11.69
C ASN A 28 -4.87 0.00 10.29
N GLY A 29 -3.92 0.71 9.68
CA GLY A 29 -3.47 0.44 8.31
C GLY A 29 -4.22 1.27 7.26
N TRP A 30 -3.60 1.47 6.09
CA TRP A 30 -4.20 2.17 4.95
C TRP A 30 -5.40 1.40 4.40
N VAL A 31 -5.29 0.07 4.30
CA VAL A 31 -6.28 -0.74 3.57
C VAL A 31 -7.48 -1.10 4.43
N TYR A 32 -7.47 -0.78 5.73
CA TYR A 32 -8.61 -0.92 6.62
C TYR A 32 -9.84 -0.17 6.08
N LYS A 33 -9.60 1.05 5.57
CA LYS A 33 -10.64 1.90 5.00
C LYS A 33 -10.01 2.94 4.05
N PHE A 34 -10.43 2.95 2.79
CA PHE A 34 -9.96 3.94 1.80
C PHE A 34 -10.76 5.25 1.81
N ASN A 35 -11.80 5.34 2.64
CA ASN A 35 -12.83 6.39 2.64
C ASN A 35 -13.54 6.56 1.28
N ILE A 36 -13.49 5.54 0.42
CA ILE A 36 -14.33 5.40 -0.77
C ILE A 36 -15.62 4.72 -0.33
N ILE A 37 -16.76 5.35 -0.58
CA ILE A 37 -18.09 4.81 -0.28
C ILE A 37 -18.58 4.07 -1.51
N LEU A 38 -18.88 2.78 -1.34
CA LEU A 38 -19.37 1.86 -2.37
C LEU A 38 -20.87 2.09 -2.63
N PRO A 39 -21.44 1.59 -3.75
CA PRO A 39 -22.87 1.72 -4.05
C PRO A 39 -23.82 1.16 -2.98
N ASN A 40 -23.34 0.23 -2.15
CA ASN A 40 -24.07 -0.34 -1.01
C ASN A 40 -23.92 0.47 0.29
N ASN A 41 -23.41 1.71 0.21
CA ASN A 41 -23.12 2.62 1.33
C ASN A 41 -22.10 2.10 2.36
N LYS A 42 -21.38 1.02 2.09
CA LYS A 42 -20.25 0.59 2.91
C LYS A 42 -18.98 1.31 2.48
N ASN A 43 -18.05 1.48 3.41
CA ASN A 43 -16.71 1.94 3.06
C ASN A 43 -15.92 0.79 2.42
N MET A 44 -15.16 1.12 1.38
CA MET A 44 -14.19 0.23 0.78
C MET A 44 -13.02 0.02 1.73
N GLY A 45 -12.68 -1.23 1.93
CA GLY A 45 -11.54 -1.70 2.71
C GLY A 45 -11.21 -3.15 2.31
N LEU A 46 -10.08 -3.65 2.79
CA LEU A 46 -9.65 -5.04 2.63
C LEU A 46 -9.65 -5.72 3.99
N ASP A 47 -10.30 -6.86 4.10
CA ASP A 47 -10.17 -7.81 5.20
C ASP A 47 -9.04 -8.78 4.85
N LEU A 48 -7.86 -8.58 5.41
CA LEU A 48 -6.67 -9.34 5.03
C LEU A 48 -6.68 -10.80 5.52
N LYS A 49 -7.73 -11.23 6.24
CA LYS A 49 -8.00 -12.64 6.54
C LYS A 49 -8.70 -13.35 5.38
N ASP A 50 -9.35 -12.61 4.49
CA ASP A 50 -9.88 -13.13 3.23
C ASP A 50 -8.78 -13.22 2.16
N GLU A 51 -8.74 -14.32 1.42
CA GLU A 51 -7.66 -14.58 0.46
C GLU A 51 -7.69 -13.61 -0.73
N ASN A 52 -8.87 -13.24 -1.23
CA ASN A 52 -8.97 -12.34 -2.37
C ASN A 52 -8.56 -10.92 -1.97
N ASP A 53 -8.96 -10.48 -0.78
CA ASP A 53 -8.51 -9.21 -0.23
C ASP A 53 -7.00 -9.19 0.08
N LEU A 54 -6.46 -10.29 0.59
CA LEU A 54 -5.02 -10.46 0.74
C LEU A 54 -4.31 -10.36 -0.62
N PHE A 55 -4.84 -10.99 -1.67
CA PHE A 55 -4.31 -10.85 -3.03
C PHE A 55 -4.34 -9.40 -3.51
N LEU A 56 -5.45 -8.69 -3.28
CA LEU A 56 -5.58 -7.27 -3.61
C LEU A 56 -4.56 -6.38 -2.89
N LEU A 57 -4.11 -6.72 -1.68
CA LEU A 57 -3.01 -6.01 -1.01
C LEU A 57 -1.70 -6.08 -1.80
N PHE A 58 -1.38 -7.23 -2.40
CA PHE A 58 -0.17 -7.37 -3.24
C PHE A 58 -0.31 -6.59 -4.55
N VAL A 59 -1.49 -6.65 -5.18
CA VAL A 59 -1.80 -5.86 -6.37
C VAL A 59 -1.66 -4.36 -6.09
N LEU A 60 -2.21 -3.91 -4.96
CA LEU A 60 -2.12 -2.53 -4.50
C LEU A 60 -0.67 -2.13 -4.26
N SER A 61 0.10 -2.97 -3.58
CA SER A 61 1.50 -2.72 -3.23
C SER A 61 2.42 -2.66 -4.45
N SER A 62 2.12 -3.44 -5.49
CA SER A 62 2.80 -3.29 -6.78
C SER A 62 2.36 -2.02 -7.51
N SER A 63 1.08 -1.72 -7.53
CA SER A 63 0.54 -0.58 -8.28
C SER A 63 0.98 0.76 -7.69
N TRP A 64 1.04 0.90 -6.36
CA TRP A 64 1.57 2.07 -5.66
C TRP A 64 3.09 2.26 -5.78
N SER A 65 3.83 1.25 -6.24
CA SER A 65 5.27 1.39 -6.54
C SER A 65 5.52 2.20 -7.82
N LYS A 66 4.46 2.44 -8.62
CA LYS A 66 4.52 3.17 -9.88
C LYS A 66 4.24 4.65 -9.67
N THR A 67 4.65 5.47 -10.63
CA THR A 67 4.42 6.91 -10.58
C THR A 67 2.94 7.24 -10.74
N GLY A 68 2.43 8.11 -9.88
CA GLY A 68 1.05 8.60 -9.92
C GLY A 68 0.50 8.94 -8.53
N PRO A 69 -0.69 9.55 -8.44
CA PRO A 69 -1.43 9.70 -7.18
C PRO A 69 -1.80 8.33 -6.61
N TRP A 70 -1.78 8.20 -5.28
CA TRP A 70 -2.16 6.95 -4.62
C TRP A 70 -3.64 6.61 -4.86
N GLU A 71 -4.49 7.62 -5.10
CA GLU A 71 -5.91 7.45 -5.37
C GLU A 71 -6.18 6.61 -6.60
N ASN A 72 -5.32 6.67 -7.64
CA ASN A 72 -5.49 5.85 -8.84
C ASN A 72 -5.54 4.36 -8.51
N THR A 73 -4.64 3.92 -7.63
CA THR A 73 -4.60 2.53 -7.20
C THR A 73 -5.71 2.22 -6.20
N ALA A 74 -6.10 3.14 -5.31
CA ALA A 74 -7.24 2.92 -4.42
C ALA A 74 -8.54 2.66 -5.22
N PHE A 75 -8.80 3.48 -6.25
CA PHE A 75 -9.91 3.26 -7.18
C PHE A 75 -9.74 2.01 -8.03
N PHE A 76 -8.51 1.64 -8.40
CA PHE A 76 -8.23 0.41 -9.14
C PHE A 76 -8.60 -0.84 -8.34
N ILE A 77 -8.20 -0.91 -7.08
CA ILE A 77 -8.54 -2.03 -6.19
C ILE A 77 -10.04 -2.05 -5.89
N THR A 78 -10.67 -0.88 -5.72
CA THR A 78 -12.12 -0.74 -5.60
C THR A 78 -12.83 -1.34 -6.82
N TYR A 79 -12.34 -1.01 -8.02
CA TYR A 79 -12.85 -1.56 -9.28
C TYR A 79 -12.74 -3.08 -9.31
N LEU A 80 -11.58 -3.64 -8.95
CA LEU A 80 -11.38 -5.09 -8.95
C LEU A 80 -12.36 -5.79 -8.01
N LYS A 81 -12.44 -5.32 -6.76
CA LYS A 81 -13.30 -5.93 -5.73
C LYS A 81 -14.78 -5.81 -6.05
N LEU A 82 -15.26 -4.61 -6.44
CA LEU A 82 -16.70 -4.41 -6.73
C LEU A 82 -17.20 -5.26 -7.91
N ASN A 83 -16.31 -5.59 -8.85
CA ASN A 83 -16.66 -6.36 -10.04
C ASN A 83 -16.28 -7.85 -9.92
N ASN A 84 -15.93 -8.34 -8.73
CA ASN A 84 -15.48 -9.72 -8.48
C ASN A 84 -14.28 -10.15 -9.36
N LYS A 85 -13.38 -9.19 -9.66
CA LYS A 85 -12.14 -9.36 -10.43
C LYS A 85 -10.93 -9.48 -9.51
N ASP A 86 -11.15 -9.80 -8.25
CA ASP A 86 -10.18 -10.09 -7.21
C ASP A 86 -9.80 -11.58 -7.15
N LYS A 87 -10.45 -12.42 -7.96
CA LYS A 87 -10.14 -13.85 -8.10
C LYS A 87 -8.84 -14.09 -8.86
N ILE A 88 -7.94 -14.84 -8.25
CA ILE A 88 -6.57 -15.10 -8.74
C ILE A 88 -6.58 -15.79 -10.12
N GLU A 89 -7.45 -16.76 -10.33
CA GLU A 89 -7.52 -17.58 -11.55
C GLU A 89 -7.87 -16.77 -12.81
N LEU A 90 -8.60 -15.66 -12.66
CA LEU A 90 -8.92 -14.77 -13.80
C LEU A 90 -7.65 -14.15 -14.37
N TRP A 91 -6.68 -13.81 -13.51
CA TRP A 91 -5.44 -13.12 -13.88
C TRP A 91 -4.35 -14.05 -14.42
N MET A 92 -4.57 -15.36 -14.38
CA MET A 92 -3.75 -16.36 -15.06
C MET A 92 -4.14 -16.54 -16.53
N ASN A 93 -5.27 -15.95 -16.97
CA ASN A 93 -5.75 -16.03 -18.34
C ASN A 93 -5.36 -14.77 -19.13
N ASP A 94 -4.50 -14.94 -20.14
CA ASP A 94 -4.00 -13.83 -20.96
C ASP A 94 -5.10 -13.10 -21.74
N ASP A 95 -6.14 -13.80 -22.22
CA ASP A 95 -7.25 -13.18 -22.96
C ASP A 95 -8.04 -12.25 -22.02
N PHE A 96 -8.35 -12.72 -20.81
CA PHE A 96 -9.00 -11.90 -19.79
C PHE A 96 -8.15 -10.65 -19.44
N VAL A 97 -6.84 -10.83 -19.27
CA VAL A 97 -5.92 -9.72 -18.98
C VAL A 97 -5.93 -8.70 -20.12
N ASN A 98 -5.93 -9.14 -21.38
CA ASN A 98 -5.95 -8.26 -22.54
C ASN A 98 -7.27 -7.47 -22.63
N ASP A 99 -8.42 -8.13 -22.46
CA ASP A 99 -9.74 -7.49 -22.46
C ASP A 99 -9.83 -6.38 -21.38
N GLU A 100 -9.30 -6.66 -20.19
CA GLU A 100 -9.23 -5.71 -19.09
C GLU A 100 -8.33 -4.51 -19.40
N ILE A 101 -7.21 -4.74 -20.08
CA ILE A 101 -6.30 -3.68 -20.53
C ILE A 101 -7.00 -2.78 -21.56
N GLU A 102 -7.76 -3.35 -22.50
CA GLU A 102 -8.49 -2.59 -23.51
C GLU A 102 -9.57 -1.71 -22.88
N SER A 103 -10.29 -2.26 -21.91
CA SER A 103 -11.42 -1.59 -21.22
C SER A 103 -10.99 -0.61 -20.12
N ARG A 104 -9.71 -0.56 -19.75
CA ARG A 104 -9.18 0.18 -18.57
C ARG A 104 -9.65 1.63 -18.43
N ASN A 105 -9.80 2.36 -19.55
CA ASN A 105 -10.19 3.77 -19.52
C ASN A 105 -11.68 3.94 -19.19
N ILE A 106 -12.52 3.04 -19.70
CA ILE A 106 -13.95 2.99 -19.41
C ILE A 106 -14.12 2.62 -17.93
N ASN A 107 -13.47 1.53 -17.51
CA ASN A 107 -13.50 1.03 -16.13
C ASN A 107 -13.08 2.10 -15.10
N ALA A 108 -12.01 2.86 -15.39
CA ALA A 108 -11.55 3.94 -14.52
C ALA A 108 -12.57 5.09 -14.41
N ASN A 109 -13.27 5.43 -15.49
CA ASN A 109 -14.30 6.47 -15.44
C ASN A 109 -15.54 5.99 -14.71
N ASP A 110 -15.96 4.75 -14.94
CA ASP A 110 -17.20 4.21 -14.39
C ASP A 110 -17.09 4.00 -12.88
N ILE A 111 -15.97 3.47 -12.39
CA ILE A 111 -15.78 3.28 -10.94
C ILE A 111 -15.84 4.59 -10.15
N VAL A 112 -15.30 5.68 -10.72
CA VAL A 112 -15.32 7.00 -10.10
C VAL A 112 -16.73 7.56 -10.03
N LYS A 113 -17.57 7.29 -11.04
CA LYS A 113 -18.99 7.70 -11.04
C LYS A 113 -19.83 6.86 -10.08
N MET A 114 -19.49 5.59 -9.91
CA MET A 114 -20.23 4.67 -9.04
C MET A 114 -19.97 4.89 -7.56
N CYS A 115 -18.80 5.41 -7.19
CA CYS A 115 -18.38 5.57 -5.81
C CYS A 115 -18.48 7.04 -5.35
N SER A 116 -18.48 7.24 -4.03
CA SER A 116 -18.42 8.57 -3.41
C SER A 116 -17.42 8.60 -2.23
N GLY A 117 -17.45 9.64 -1.40
CA GLY A 117 -16.56 9.78 -0.24
C GLY A 117 -15.20 10.40 -0.61
N LEU A 118 -14.27 9.58 -1.12
CA LEU A 118 -12.94 10.04 -1.50
C LEU A 118 -12.99 10.85 -2.81
N VAL A 119 -12.54 12.10 -2.74
CA VAL A 119 -12.40 12.96 -3.92
C VAL A 119 -10.95 12.87 -4.41
N PRO A 120 -10.69 12.32 -5.61
CA PRO A 120 -9.32 12.19 -6.11
C PRO A 120 -8.75 13.56 -6.50
N ARG A 121 -7.47 13.81 -6.13
CA ARG A 121 -6.79 15.09 -6.43
C ARG A 121 -6.53 15.31 -7.92
N LYS A 122 -6.49 14.24 -8.70
CA LYS A 122 -6.30 14.26 -10.16
C LYS A 122 -7.28 13.27 -10.81
N LYS A 123 -7.50 13.39 -12.11
CA LYS A 123 -8.28 12.41 -12.87
C LYS A 123 -7.69 11.00 -12.67
N VAL A 124 -8.53 10.08 -12.21
CA VAL A 124 -8.18 8.67 -12.05
C VAL A 124 -7.94 8.04 -13.41
N SER A 125 -6.88 7.26 -13.51
CA SER A 125 -6.56 6.47 -14.70
C SER A 125 -5.85 5.18 -14.31
N PHE A 126 -6.22 4.09 -14.98
CA PHE A 126 -5.61 2.79 -14.79
C PHE A 126 -4.51 2.57 -15.83
N ARG A 127 -3.31 2.25 -15.36
CA ARG A 127 -2.16 2.02 -16.22
C ARG A 127 -2.23 0.61 -16.81
N LYS A 128 -1.84 0.46 -18.08
CA LYS A 128 -1.77 -0.86 -18.74
C LYS A 128 -0.90 -1.84 -17.95
N ASP A 129 0.23 -1.34 -17.44
CA ASP A 129 1.18 -2.15 -16.67
C ASP A 129 0.62 -2.66 -15.33
N TYR A 130 -0.50 -2.11 -14.79
CA TYR A 130 -1.14 -2.63 -13.58
C TYR A 130 -1.62 -4.07 -13.82
N TYR A 131 -2.35 -4.30 -14.91
CA TYR A 131 -2.94 -5.58 -15.26
C TYR A 131 -1.88 -6.68 -15.45
N SER A 132 -0.83 -6.38 -16.20
CA SER A 132 0.30 -7.31 -16.39
C SER A 132 1.04 -7.60 -15.07
N SER A 133 1.12 -6.64 -14.14
CA SER A 133 1.64 -6.88 -12.79
C SER A 133 0.75 -7.83 -11.99
N ILE A 134 -0.58 -7.74 -12.12
CA ILE A 134 -1.50 -8.68 -11.45
C ILE A 134 -1.25 -10.10 -11.93
N SER A 135 -1.12 -10.30 -13.25
CA SER A 135 -0.86 -11.64 -13.81
C SER A 135 0.42 -12.26 -13.24
N ILE A 136 1.50 -11.48 -13.09
CA ILE A 136 2.73 -11.95 -12.45
C ILE A 136 2.47 -12.36 -10.99
N ILE A 137 1.76 -11.53 -10.22
CA ILE A 137 1.44 -11.86 -8.81
C ILE A 137 0.58 -13.13 -8.74
N ALA A 138 -0.43 -13.25 -9.60
CA ALA A 138 -1.31 -14.42 -9.66
C ALA A 138 -0.52 -15.71 -9.93
N ASN A 139 0.37 -15.69 -10.92
CA ASN A 139 1.21 -16.83 -11.27
C ASN A 139 2.20 -17.22 -10.15
N ASN A 140 2.56 -16.29 -9.27
CA ASN A 140 3.44 -16.56 -8.11
C ASN A 140 2.66 -16.73 -6.79
N TRP A 141 1.32 -16.76 -6.82
CA TRP A 141 0.50 -16.57 -5.62
C TRP A 141 0.71 -17.64 -4.55
N ASN A 142 0.82 -18.91 -4.95
CA ASN A 142 1.02 -20.01 -4.01
C ASN A 142 2.36 -19.89 -3.27
N ASP A 143 3.43 -19.55 -4.00
CA ASP A 143 4.76 -19.36 -3.42
C ASP A 143 4.83 -18.12 -2.53
N ILE A 144 4.12 -17.04 -2.90
CA ILE A 144 3.95 -15.85 -2.05
C ILE A 144 3.34 -16.26 -0.70
N LYS A 145 2.21 -16.99 -0.70
CA LYS A 145 1.55 -17.45 0.52
C LYS A 145 2.44 -18.36 1.35
N GLU A 146 3.12 -19.31 0.70
CA GLU A 146 4.02 -20.23 1.40
C GLU A 146 5.18 -19.49 2.05
N SER A 147 5.77 -18.49 1.37
CA SER A 147 6.85 -17.68 1.94
C SER A 147 6.40 -16.85 3.15
N LEU A 148 5.17 -16.32 3.15
CA LEU A 148 4.58 -15.65 4.31
C LEU A 148 4.39 -16.63 5.49
N LYS A 149 3.83 -17.80 5.21
CA LYS A 149 3.60 -18.84 6.21
C LYS A 149 4.91 -19.28 6.88
N ILE A 150 5.93 -19.62 6.10
CA ILE A 150 7.26 -20.01 6.60
C ILE A 150 7.89 -18.87 7.41
N SER A 151 7.77 -17.63 6.93
CA SER A 151 8.28 -16.45 7.66
C SER A 151 7.65 -16.31 9.03
N ASN A 152 6.33 -16.50 9.12
CA ASN A 152 5.59 -16.44 10.37
C ASN A 152 6.00 -17.58 11.33
N GLU A 153 6.05 -18.81 10.83
CA GLU A 153 6.44 -20.01 11.62
C GLU A 153 7.85 -19.87 12.20
N ASN A 154 8.78 -19.29 11.43
CA ASN A 154 10.17 -19.09 11.85
C ASN A 154 10.40 -17.76 12.60
N ASN A 155 9.39 -16.90 12.70
CA ASN A 155 9.52 -15.52 13.19
C ASN A 155 10.63 -14.74 12.45
N ASP A 156 10.79 -14.99 11.15
CA ASP A 156 11.81 -14.37 10.29
C ASP A 156 11.21 -13.95 8.94
N PHE A 157 10.74 -12.70 8.89
CA PHE A 157 10.20 -12.09 7.68
C PHE A 157 11.26 -11.72 6.63
N SER A 158 12.55 -11.93 6.89
CA SER A 158 13.57 -11.81 5.85
C SER A 158 13.37 -12.85 4.73
N ILE A 159 12.79 -14.01 5.05
CA ILE A 159 12.43 -15.06 4.09
C ILE A 159 11.45 -14.51 3.05
N PHE A 160 10.32 -13.96 3.50
CA PHE A 160 9.34 -13.30 2.63
C PHE A 160 9.93 -12.11 1.87
N ILE A 161 10.67 -11.23 2.55
CA ILE A 161 11.29 -10.04 1.91
C ILE A 161 12.21 -10.47 0.77
N ASN A 162 13.05 -11.50 1.00
CA ASN A 162 13.96 -12.02 0.00
C ASN A 162 13.18 -12.60 -1.18
N TYR A 163 12.18 -13.45 -0.93
CA TYR A 163 11.35 -14.04 -1.99
C TYR A 163 10.69 -12.96 -2.87
N ILE A 164 9.96 -12.02 -2.26
CA ILE A 164 9.25 -10.96 -3.01
C ILE A 164 10.23 -10.09 -3.80
N SER A 165 11.42 -9.80 -3.26
CA SER A 165 12.44 -9.01 -3.96
C SER A 165 12.98 -9.69 -5.23
N GLN A 166 12.80 -11.00 -5.36
CA GLN A 166 13.31 -11.78 -6.48
C GLN A 166 12.29 -12.03 -7.59
N ILE A 167 11.00 -11.76 -7.38
CA ILE A 167 9.97 -11.90 -8.41
C ILE A 167 10.36 -11.08 -9.64
N GLU A 168 10.41 -11.72 -10.80
CA GLU A 168 10.74 -11.06 -12.06
C GLU A 168 9.56 -10.20 -12.54
N GLY A 169 9.86 -9.00 -13.04
CA GLY A 169 8.87 -8.04 -13.52
C GLY A 169 8.80 -7.94 -15.05
N LEU A 170 8.05 -6.95 -15.52
CA LEU A 170 7.76 -6.71 -16.95
C LEU A 170 8.89 -6.00 -17.73
N GLY A 171 10.03 -5.70 -17.09
CA GLY A 171 11.11 -4.94 -17.71
C GLY A 171 12.09 -5.83 -18.48
N SER A 172 12.59 -5.35 -19.62
CA SER A 172 13.65 -6.04 -20.39
C SER A 172 14.90 -6.27 -19.52
N GLY A 173 15.39 -7.50 -19.46
CA GLY A 173 16.62 -7.87 -18.72
C GLY A 173 16.42 -8.08 -17.23
N LYS A 174 15.83 -9.23 -16.84
CA LYS A 174 15.69 -9.74 -15.45
C LYS A 174 15.33 -8.68 -14.39
N ASN A 175 14.61 -7.63 -14.79
CA ASN A 175 14.30 -6.52 -13.90
C ASN A 175 13.28 -7.00 -12.87
N LYS A 176 13.60 -6.83 -11.59
CA LYS A 176 12.72 -7.27 -10.50
C LYS A 176 11.42 -6.47 -10.48
N MET A 177 10.34 -7.14 -10.14
CA MET A 177 9.05 -6.52 -9.97
C MET A 177 9.12 -5.51 -8.83
N ARG A 178 8.59 -4.30 -9.07
CA ARG A 178 8.49 -3.30 -8.01
C ARG A 178 7.25 -3.58 -7.17
N ILE A 179 7.48 -3.88 -5.89
CA ILE A 179 6.47 -4.12 -4.87
C ILE A 179 6.91 -3.38 -3.60
N LYS A 180 6.00 -2.62 -2.98
CA LYS A 180 6.25 -1.96 -1.69
C LYS A 180 6.17 -2.98 -0.55
N ILE A 181 7.24 -3.72 -0.31
CA ILE A 181 7.28 -4.76 0.73
C ILE A 181 6.92 -4.22 2.14
N PRO A 182 7.45 -3.07 2.61
CA PRO A 182 7.11 -2.55 3.93
C PRO A 182 5.61 -2.25 4.11
N LEU A 183 4.94 -1.85 3.03
CA LEU A 183 3.49 -1.65 3.05
C LEU A 183 2.77 -2.96 3.33
N ILE A 184 3.10 -4.05 2.61
CA ILE A 184 2.46 -5.36 2.83
C ILE A 184 2.61 -5.79 4.29
N LEU A 185 3.85 -5.73 4.80
CA LEU A 185 4.16 -6.10 6.17
C LEU A 185 3.39 -5.25 7.20
N ARG A 186 3.31 -3.93 6.96
CA ARG A 186 2.54 -3.01 7.81
C ARG A 186 1.08 -3.37 7.87
N GLU A 187 0.44 -3.58 6.73
CA GLU A 187 -1.00 -3.82 6.68
C GLU A 187 -1.35 -5.18 7.34
N LEU A 188 -0.54 -6.22 7.11
CA LEU A 188 -0.67 -7.52 7.78
C LEU A 188 -0.52 -7.42 9.31
N ARG A 189 0.43 -6.61 9.79
CA ARG A 189 0.63 -6.34 11.22
C ARG A 189 -0.54 -5.55 11.82
N CYS A 190 -0.97 -4.48 11.16
CA CYS A 190 -2.05 -3.61 11.65
C CYS A 190 -3.39 -4.33 11.78
N GLN A 191 -3.68 -5.28 10.87
CA GLN A 191 -4.89 -6.10 10.90
C GLN A 191 -4.72 -7.42 11.67
N GLU A 192 -3.60 -7.61 12.37
CA GLU A 192 -3.34 -8.78 13.21
C GLU A 192 -3.48 -10.11 12.46
N VAL A 193 -3.13 -10.11 11.15
CA VAL A 193 -2.98 -11.35 10.36
C VAL A 193 -1.68 -12.05 10.75
N TYR A 194 -0.61 -11.26 10.94
CA TYR A 194 0.66 -11.69 11.51
C TYR A 194 1.15 -10.62 12.50
N ASP A 195 0.89 -10.83 13.79
CA ASP A 195 1.19 -9.88 14.87
C ASP A 195 2.69 -9.79 15.20
N ASN A 196 3.43 -10.86 14.92
CA ASN A 196 4.86 -10.99 15.14
C ASN A 196 5.74 -10.26 14.10
N ILE A 197 5.18 -9.72 13.01
CA ILE A 197 5.93 -8.91 12.03
C ILE A 197 6.60 -7.73 12.76
N PRO A 198 7.94 -7.56 12.73
CA PRO A 198 8.57 -6.43 13.39
C PRO A 198 8.21 -5.08 12.76
N GLY A 199 7.75 -4.12 13.57
CA GLY A 199 7.34 -2.79 13.09
C GLY A 199 8.45 -2.01 12.36
N VAL A 200 9.72 -2.28 12.68
CA VAL A 200 10.90 -1.72 11.98
C VAL A 200 10.97 -2.09 10.49
N LEU A 201 10.24 -3.11 10.04
CA LEU A 201 10.16 -3.53 8.63
C LEU A 201 8.98 -2.89 7.87
N CYS A 202 8.13 -2.11 8.55
CA CYS A 202 6.81 -1.72 8.08
C CYS A 202 6.71 -0.27 7.55
N CYS A 203 7.79 0.51 7.56
CA CYS A 203 7.75 1.91 7.14
C CYS A 203 8.15 2.08 5.67
N VAL A 204 7.37 2.86 4.93
CA VAL A 204 7.59 3.10 3.49
C VAL A 204 8.35 4.43 3.28
N PRO A 205 9.62 4.41 2.86
CA PRO A 205 10.41 5.63 2.63
C PRO A 205 10.17 6.22 1.23
N ASP A 206 8.90 6.51 0.90
CA ASP A 206 8.54 7.16 -0.36
C ASP A 206 9.15 8.56 -0.49
N GLU A 207 9.16 9.09 -1.71
CA GLU A 207 9.75 10.42 -1.99
C GLU A 207 9.16 11.51 -1.09
N ARG A 208 7.83 11.51 -0.91
CA ARG A 208 7.14 12.43 -0.01
C ARG A 208 7.64 12.32 1.42
N VAL A 209 7.77 11.10 1.92
CA VAL A 209 8.26 10.80 3.29
C VAL A 209 9.70 11.29 3.46
N LYS A 210 10.58 11.03 2.49
CA LYS A 210 11.99 11.49 2.51
C LYS A 210 12.11 13.01 2.47
N LEU A 211 11.31 13.68 1.65
CA LEU A 211 11.29 15.15 1.56
C LEU A 211 10.83 15.77 2.88
N SER A 212 9.76 15.25 3.48
CA SER A 212 9.27 15.67 4.79
C SER A 212 10.28 15.38 5.91
N ALA A 213 10.90 14.20 5.90
CA ALA A 213 11.92 13.80 6.88
C ALA A 213 13.08 14.81 6.91
N LYS A 214 13.58 15.20 5.75
CA LYS A 214 14.63 16.22 5.62
C LYS A 214 14.22 17.56 6.23
N LYS A 215 12.97 18.00 6.01
CA LYS A 215 12.44 19.27 6.59
C LYS A 215 12.37 19.24 8.12
N VAL A 216 12.25 18.07 8.72
CA VAL A 216 12.12 17.90 10.18
C VAL A 216 13.41 17.41 10.84
N GLY A 217 14.52 17.40 10.10
CA GLY A 217 15.85 17.04 10.59
C GLY A 217 16.12 15.53 10.70
N ILE A 218 15.36 14.69 9.99
CA ILE A 218 15.55 13.23 9.94
C ILE A 218 16.24 12.86 8.62
N THR A 219 17.42 12.24 8.71
CA THR A 219 18.18 11.77 7.55
C THR A 219 17.78 10.34 7.20
N ILE A 220 17.02 10.19 6.11
CA ILE A 220 16.67 8.88 5.55
C ILE A 220 17.66 8.54 4.43
N PRO A 221 18.30 7.34 4.42
CA PRO A 221 19.23 6.97 3.37
C PRO A 221 18.53 6.83 2.02
N ASN A 222 19.28 7.04 0.94
CA ASN A 222 18.81 6.73 -0.41
C ASN A 222 18.56 5.22 -0.53
N VAL A 223 17.40 4.86 -1.07
CA VAL A 223 17.00 3.46 -1.22
C VAL A 223 17.44 2.96 -2.60
N THR A 224 18.47 2.11 -2.61
CA THR A 224 19.02 1.47 -3.82
C THR A 224 19.04 -0.06 -3.74
N SER A 225 18.75 -0.61 -2.56
CA SER A 225 18.72 -2.04 -2.27
C SER A 225 17.76 -2.37 -1.12
N ILE A 226 17.42 -3.64 -0.93
CA ILE A 226 16.63 -4.11 0.21
C ILE A 226 17.28 -3.73 1.54
N SER A 227 18.60 -3.86 1.68
CA SER A 227 19.30 -3.45 2.90
C SER A 227 19.09 -1.95 3.21
N SER A 228 19.23 -1.08 2.20
CA SER A 228 18.98 0.36 2.39
C SER A 228 17.51 0.69 2.65
N LEU A 229 16.57 -0.08 2.08
CA LEU A 229 15.14 0.03 2.34
C LEU A 229 14.81 -0.29 3.80
N LEU A 230 15.34 -1.41 4.32
CA LEU A 230 15.12 -1.82 5.70
C LEU A 230 15.77 -0.85 6.70
N LYS A 231 16.94 -0.30 6.36
CA LYS A 231 17.58 0.76 7.15
C LYS A 231 16.72 2.02 7.19
N ALA A 232 16.19 2.46 6.05
CA ALA A 232 15.28 3.59 5.99
C ALA A 232 14.00 3.35 6.80
N SER A 233 13.41 2.17 6.66
CA SER A 233 12.21 1.75 7.42
C SER A 233 12.46 1.79 8.92
N LYS A 234 13.57 1.21 9.39
CA LYS A 234 13.97 1.23 10.80
C LYS A 234 14.10 2.66 11.34
N ILE A 235 14.77 3.56 10.61
CA ILE A 235 14.92 4.95 11.03
C ILE A 235 13.54 5.61 11.19
N ILE A 236 12.62 5.43 10.24
CA ILE A 236 11.27 6.00 10.35
C ILE A 236 10.55 5.45 11.60
N TYR A 237 10.60 4.13 11.81
CA TYR A 237 9.94 3.48 12.95
C TYR A 237 10.49 3.96 14.29
N GLU A 238 11.81 4.11 14.43
CA GLU A 238 12.44 4.65 15.65
C GLU A 238 12.00 6.09 15.97
N ASN A 239 11.47 6.83 14.99
CA ASN A 239 11.00 8.20 15.18
C ASN A 239 9.49 8.29 15.45
N PHE A 240 8.68 7.35 14.95
CA PHE A 240 7.22 7.47 14.92
C PHE A 240 6.47 6.23 15.43
N GLY A 241 7.18 5.15 15.78
CA GLY A 241 6.59 3.91 16.29
C GLY A 241 5.54 3.32 15.34
N ASP A 242 4.44 2.85 15.91
CA ASP A 242 3.31 2.27 15.17
C ASP A 242 2.44 3.29 14.41
N LEU A 243 2.82 4.58 14.38
CA LEU A 243 2.33 5.51 13.36
C LEU A 243 3.13 5.45 12.06
N TYR A 244 4.23 4.68 12.04
CA TYR A 244 5.05 4.41 10.85
C TYR A 244 5.45 5.69 10.09
N ASP A 245 5.37 5.68 8.76
CA ASP A 245 5.65 6.82 7.89
C ASP A 245 4.51 7.85 7.82
N ILE A 246 3.36 7.63 8.48
CA ILE A 246 2.17 8.49 8.36
C ILE A 246 2.45 9.95 8.75
N PRO A 247 3.15 10.26 9.87
CA PRO A 247 3.43 11.65 10.23
C PRO A 247 4.29 12.41 9.23
N LEU A 248 5.19 11.71 8.55
CA LEU A 248 5.98 12.30 7.46
C LEU A 248 5.18 12.41 6.17
N PHE A 249 4.34 11.41 5.88
CA PHE A 249 3.50 11.39 4.69
C PHE A 249 2.44 12.50 4.71
N ALA A 250 1.85 12.80 5.86
CA ALA A 250 0.82 13.83 6.04
C ALA A 250 1.38 15.24 6.30
N TYR A 251 2.71 15.40 6.29
CA TYR A 251 3.39 16.63 6.69
C TYR A 251 2.85 17.89 6.02
N GLU A 252 2.60 17.85 4.70
CA GLU A 252 2.17 19.02 3.95
C GLU A 252 0.74 19.44 4.33
N GLU A 253 -0.11 18.48 4.66
CA GLU A 253 -1.49 18.71 5.09
C GLU A 253 -1.61 19.23 6.53
N ILE A 254 -0.58 19.05 7.37
CA ILE A 254 -0.61 19.41 8.80
C ILE A 254 0.46 20.42 9.22
N ILE A 255 1.25 20.96 8.28
CA ILE A 255 2.41 21.81 8.58
C ILE A 255 2.03 23.07 9.38
N ASP A 256 0.85 23.62 9.14
CA ASP A 256 0.39 24.86 9.79
C ASP A 256 0.11 24.63 11.28
N ASP A 257 -0.41 23.45 11.66
CA ASP A 257 -0.63 23.06 13.05
C ASP A 257 0.69 22.78 13.82
N ILE A 258 1.81 22.63 13.11
CA ILE A 258 3.13 22.39 13.71
C ILE A 258 3.89 23.71 13.94
N LYS A 259 3.62 24.70 13.09
CA LYS A 259 4.23 26.04 13.12
C LYS A 259 3.52 27.01 14.06
N ALA A 260 2.23 26.78 14.33
CA ALA A 260 1.49 27.43 15.40
C ALA A 260 2.04 27.04 16.79
#